data_AF-A0AAN8AB47-F1
#
_entry.id   AF-A0AAN8AB47-F1
#
_cell.length_a   1.000
_cell.length_b   1.000
_cell.length_c   1.000
_cell.angle_alpha   90.00
_cell.angle_beta   90.00
_cell.angle_gamma   90.00
#
_symmetry.space_group_name_H-M   'P 1'
#
loop_
_entity.id
_entity.type
_entity.pdbx_description
1 polymer ?
#
loop_
_entity_poly.entity_id
_entity_poly.type
_entity_poly.pdbx_seq_one_letter_code
_entity_poly.pdbx_strand_id
1 'polypeptide(L)'
;MQSTTNYLWLISDLLGQGATANVYRGRHKKTGDLYAVKVFNNLSFLRPLDVQMREFEVLKKLNHKNIVKLFAVEEESNTRHKVLVMEYCPCGSLYTVLEESSNAYGLPEDEFLIVLHDVVAGMNHLREYGIVHRDIKPGNIMRVIGEDGRSVYKLTDFGAARELEDDEQFVSLYGTEEYLHPDMYERAVLRKDHQKKYGATVDLWSIGVTFYHAATGSLPFRPFEGPRRNKEVMYKIITEKPSGTISGHQKSENGKIEWSTEMPVSCSLSKGLQSLLTPVLANILEADQEKCWGFDQFFAETNDILHRTVVNVFSLQQATLHHVYIHQYNTAALFQELLSRRCSIPLTTRSYCLRAAASSSTRTARLRTSPNLQRKPRSCC
;
A
#
# COMPACT_ATOMS: atom_id res chain seq x y z
N MET A 1 29.91 11.55 -18.30
CA MET A 1 29.15 10.37 -18.79
C MET A 1 29.75 9.14 -18.13
N GLN A 2 28.93 8.25 -17.60
CA GLN A 2 29.35 6.97 -17.02
C GLN A 2 28.78 5.82 -17.85
N SER A 3 29.40 4.64 -17.77
CA SER A 3 28.95 3.50 -18.56
C SER A 3 29.35 2.17 -17.95
N THR A 4 28.68 1.12 -18.41
CA THR A 4 29.13 -0.27 -18.31
C THR A 4 29.48 -0.78 -19.71
N THR A 5 29.63 -2.10 -19.89
CA THR A 5 29.77 -2.71 -21.21
C THR A 5 28.60 -2.32 -22.12
N ASN A 6 27.35 -2.52 -21.67
CA ASN A 6 26.17 -2.38 -22.52
C ASN A 6 25.31 -1.14 -22.25
N TYR A 7 25.50 -0.43 -21.14
CA TYR A 7 24.65 0.70 -20.74
C TYR A 7 25.46 1.99 -20.53
N LEU A 8 24.81 3.13 -20.66
CA LEU A 8 25.38 4.45 -20.34
C LEU A 8 24.37 5.34 -19.62
N TRP A 9 24.85 6.27 -18.80
CA TRP A 9 24.02 7.26 -18.13
C TRP A 9 24.79 8.57 -17.90
N LEU A 10 24.04 9.65 -17.68
CA LEU A 10 24.58 10.94 -17.28
C LEU A 10 24.39 11.13 -15.77
N ILE A 11 25.38 11.75 -15.13
CA ILE A 11 25.30 12.05 -13.68
C ILE A 11 24.16 13.04 -13.39
N SER A 12 23.83 13.90 -14.37
CA SER A 12 22.70 14.83 -14.29
C SER A 12 21.33 14.16 -14.37
N ASP A 13 21.24 12.93 -14.88
CA ASP A 13 20.01 12.16 -15.02
C ASP A 13 19.71 11.33 -13.74
N LEU A 14 19.88 11.96 -12.57
CA LEU A 14 19.63 11.32 -11.28
C LEU A 14 18.12 11.13 -11.06
N LEU A 15 17.71 9.89 -10.77
CA LEU A 15 16.33 9.53 -10.43
C LEU A 15 16.11 9.46 -8.91
N GLY A 16 17.13 9.01 -8.17
CA GLY A 16 17.04 8.88 -6.72
C GLY A 16 18.41 8.76 -6.07
N GLN A 17 18.52 9.27 -4.85
CA GLN A 17 19.73 9.25 -4.04
C GLN A 17 19.46 8.53 -2.72
N GLY A 18 20.23 7.50 -2.44
CA GLY A 18 20.19 6.74 -1.20
C GLY A 18 21.54 6.77 -0.46
N ALA A 19 21.55 6.24 0.76
CA ALA A 19 22.77 6.18 1.57
C ALA A 19 23.87 5.30 0.96
N THR A 20 23.50 4.26 0.21
CA THR A 20 24.41 3.24 -0.31
C THR A 20 24.48 3.21 -1.84
N ALA A 21 23.60 3.93 -2.53
CA ALA A 21 23.53 3.93 -3.99
C ALA A 21 22.82 5.17 -4.53
N ASN A 22 23.15 5.52 -5.77
CA ASN A 22 22.40 6.46 -6.58
C ASN A 22 21.74 5.71 -7.75
N VAL A 23 20.55 6.13 -8.13
CA VAL A 23 19.82 5.56 -9.28
C VAL A 23 19.77 6.61 -10.37
N TYR A 24 20.22 6.26 -11.57
CA TYR A 24 20.22 7.15 -12.73
C TYR A 24 19.32 6.62 -13.83
N ARG A 25 18.79 7.51 -14.67
CA ARG A 25 18.19 7.12 -15.94
C ARG A 25 19.32 6.81 -16.92
N GLY A 26 19.39 5.56 -17.34
CA GLY A 26 20.36 5.06 -18.31
C GLY A 26 19.70 4.64 -19.61
N ARG A 27 20.55 4.33 -20.59
CA ARG A 27 20.16 3.78 -21.88
C ARG A 27 21.01 2.57 -22.24
N HIS A 28 20.40 1.59 -22.89
CA HIS A 28 21.16 0.52 -23.55
C HIS A 28 21.85 1.07 -24.81
N LYS A 29 23.16 0.83 -24.94
CA LYS A 29 24.01 1.43 -25.99
C LYS A 29 23.58 1.07 -27.41
N LYS A 30 23.04 -0.14 -27.62
CA LYS A 30 22.67 -0.62 -28.96
C LYS A 30 21.25 -0.26 -29.36
N THR A 31 20.30 -0.38 -28.43
CA THR A 31 18.87 -0.22 -28.73
C THR A 31 18.35 1.17 -28.39
N GLY A 32 19.01 1.91 -27.49
CA GLY A 32 18.57 3.22 -27.03
C GLY A 32 17.46 3.18 -25.97
N ASP A 33 16.96 1.99 -25.63
CA ASP A 33 15.92 1.75 -24.63
C ASP A 33 16.34 2.27 -23.25
N LEU A 34 15.36 2.75 -22.48
CA LEU A 34 15.57 3.41 -21.19
C LEU A 34 15.54 2.40 -20.04
N TYR A 35 16.44 2.59 -19.08
CA TYR A 35 16.57 1.76 -17.88
C TYR A 35 16.86 2.63 -16.65
N ALA A 36 16.59 2.09 -15.47
CA ALA A 36 17.09 2.63 -14.20
C ALA A 36 18.40 1.90 -13.85
N VAL A 37 19.47 2.64 -13.62
CA VAL A 37 20.79 2.10 -13.29
C VAL A 37 21.13 2.47 -11.85
N LYS A 38 21.10 1.48 -10.94
CA LYS A 38 21.51 1.64 -9.54
C LYS A 38 23.02 1.43 -9.42
N VAL A 39 23.73 2.49 -9.07
CA VAL A 39 25.18 2.53 -8.90
C VAL A 39 25.49 2.63 -7.42
N PHE A 40 26.16 1.62 -6.88
CA PHE A 40 26.55 1.60 -5.47
C PHE A 40 27.71 2.58 -5.21
N ASN A 41 27.65 3.28 -4.08
CA ASN A 41 28.68 4.22 -3.65
C ASN A 41 29.75 3.53 -2.76
N ASN A 42 30.82 4.26 -2.42
CA ASN A 42 31.92 3.73 -1.62
C ASN A 42 31.48 3.18 -0.25
N LEU A 43 30.45 3.76 0.38
CA LEU A 43 29.91 3.27 1.66
C LEU A 43 29.33 1.86 1.53
N SER A 44 28.73 1.54 0.36
CA SER A 44 28.25 0.19 0.09
C SER A 44 29.38 -0.84 0.08
N PHE A 45 30.53 -0.49 -0.49
CA PHE A 45 31.70 -1.38 -0.62
C PHE A 45 32.44 -1.63 0.69
N LEU A 46 32.26 -0.76 1.68
CA LEU A 46 32.77 -0.99 3.04
C LEU A 46 31.97 -2.07 3.79
N ARG A 47 30.80 -2.48 3.29
CA ARG A 47 29.97 -3.51 3.92
C ARG A 47 30.51 -4.91 3.57
N PRO A 48 30.23 -5.93 4.39
CA PRO A 48 30.52 -7.33 4.06
C PRO A 48 29.97 -7.75 2.68
N LEU A 49 30.68 -8.64 1.98
CA LEU A 49 30.35 -9.04 0.60
C LEU A 49 28.95 -9.67 0.49
N ASP A 50 28.53 -10.45 1.48
CA ASP A 50 27.18 -11.02 1.58
C ASP A 50 26.11 -9.92 1.60
N VAL A 51 26.37 -8.81 2.29
CA VAL A 51 25.47 -7.64 2.34
C VAL A 51 25.44 -6.91 1.00
N GLN A 52 26.58 -6.81 0.31
CA GLN A 52 26.67 -6.18 -1.01
C GLN A 52 25.90 -6.99 -2.07
N MET A 53 25.96 -8.31 -2.00
CA MET A 53 25.36 -9.22 -2.98
C MET A 53 23.87 -9.51 -2.73
N ARG A 54 23.39 -9.27 -1.51
CA ARG A 54 22.03 -9.61 -1.08
C ARG A 54 20.94 -9.11 -2.00
N GLU A 55 20.96 -7.82 -2.35
CA GLU A 55 19.93 -7.21 -3.19
C GLU A 55 19.87 -7.87 -4.57
N PHE A 56 21.04 -8.23 -5.12
CA PHE A 56 21.11 -8.96 -6.39
C PHE A 56 20.52 -10.37 -6.28
N GLU A 57 20.91 -11.14 -5.26
CA GLU A 57 20.43 -12.51 -5.09
C GLU A 57 18.91 -12.56 -4.87
N VAL A 58 18.37 -11.60 -4.12
CA VAL A 58 16.92 -11.43 -3.95
C VAL A 58 16.25 -11.11 -5.29
N LEU A 59 16.68 -10.05 -5.97
CA LEU A 59 16.06 -9.61 -7.23
C LEU A 59 16.15 -10.66 -8.34
N LYS A 60 17.18 -11.50 -8.36
CA LYS A 60 17.34 -12.58 -9.33
C LYS A 60 16.27 -13.66 -9.20
N LYS A 61 15.68 -13.84 -8.02
CA LYS A 61 14.60 -14.81 -7.75
C LYS A 61 13.22 -14.24 -8.10
N LEU A 62 13.08 -12.92 -8.14
CA LEU A 62 11.79 -12.24 -8.28
C LEU A 62 11.44 -11.96 -9.74
N ASN A 63 10.24 -12.34 -10.16
CA ASN A 63 9.69 -12.00 -11.46
C ASN A 63 8.17 -11.90 -11.37
N HIS A 64 7.65 -10.68 -11.20
CA HIS A 64 6.23 -10.43 -11.04
C HIS A 64 5.87 -9.03 -11.54
N LYS A 65 4.64 -8.84 -12.03
CA LYS A 65 4.19 -7.55 -12.61
C LYS A 65 4.29 -6.39 -11.63
N ASN A 66 4.12 -6.65 -10.34
CA ASN A 66 4.17 -5.67 -9.24
C ASN A 66 5.54 -5.62 -8.53
N ILE A 67 6.60 -6.12 -9.16
CA ILE A 67 7.99 -5.97 -8.71
C ILE A 67 8.78 -5.33 -9.85
N VAL A 68 9.61 -4.34 -9.55
CA VAL A 68 10.51 -3.72 -10.54
C VAL A 68 11.48 -4.78 -11.07
N LYS A 69 11.49 -4.98 -12.39
CA LYS A 69 12.29 -6.05 -12.99
C LYS A 69 13.78 -5.72 -12.99
N LEU A 70 14.60 -6.68 -12.53
CA LEU A 70 16.05 -6.67 -12.76
C LEU A 70 16.34 -7.25 -14.16
N PHE A 71 17.05 -6.49 -14.99
CA PHE A 71 17.47 -6.91 -16.34
C PHE A 71 18.87 -7.49 -16.36
N ALA A 72 19.82 -6.83 -15.69
CA ALA A 72 21.21 -7.23 -15.69
C ALA A 72 21.96 -6.73 -14.46
N VAL A 73 23.07 -7.39 -14.16
CA VAL A 73 24.10 -6.86 -13.28
C VAL A 73 25.38 -6.74 -14.08
N GLU A 74 25.90 -5.52 -14.13
CA GLU A 74 27.11 -5.20 -14.87
C GLU A 74 28.12 -4.48 -13.96
N GLU A 75 29.30 -4.18 -14.51
CA GLU A 75 30.33 -3.41 -13.82
C GLU A 75 30.53 -2.08 -14.53
N GLU A 76 30.63 -1.00 -13.75
CA GLU A 76 30.96 0.32 -14.27
C GLU A 76 32.38 0.32 -14.84
N SER A 77 32.57 0.95 -15.99
CA SER A 77 33.79 0.83 -16.80
C SER A 77 35.04 1.35 -16.09
N ASN A 78 34.93 2.38 -15.25
CA ASN A 78 36.08 3.02 -14.62
C ASN A 78 36.39 2.43 -13.24
N THR A 79 35.37 2.21 -12.42
CA THR A 79 35.48 1.80 -11.02
C THR A 79 35.38 0.28 -10.84
N ARG A 80 34.88 -0.44 -11.86
CA ARG A 80 34.54 -1.88 -11.78
C ARG A 80 33.51 -2.22 -10.71
N HIS A 81 32.84 -1.20 -10.18
CA HIS A 81 31.76 -1.36 -9.21
C HIS A 81 30.56 -2.01 -9.88
N LYS A 82 29.93 -2.97 -9.19
CA LYS A 82 28.68 -3.57 -9.66
C LYS A 82 27.59 -2.51 -9.77
N VAL A 83 26.74 -2.64 -10.79
CA VAL A 83 25.54 -1.83 -10.99
C VAL A 83 24.36 -2.75 -11.28
N LEU A 84 23.18 -2.38 -10.81
CA LEU A 84 21.93 -3.07 -11.16
C LEU A 84 21.24 -2.30 -12.28
N VAL A 85 20.92 -3.00 -13.38
CA VAL A 85 20.13 -2.47 -14.47
C VAL A 85 18.70 -2.95 -14.31
N MET A 86 17.77 -2.02 -14.12
CA MET A 86 16.39 -2.28 -13.74
C MET A 86 15.40 -1.61 -14.70
N GLU A 87 14.16 -2.06 -14.65
CA GLU A 87 13.02 -1.43 -15.32
C GLU A 87 12.95 0.07 -14.95
N TYR A 88 12.88 0.93 -15.98
CA TYR A 88 12.64 2.35 -15.78
C TYR A 88 11.15 2.62 -15.65
N CYS A 89 10.74 3.22 -14.53
CA CYS A 89 9.36 3.61 -14.28
C CYS A 89 9.22 5.13 -14.46
N PRO A 90 8.71 5.62 -15.61
CA PRO A 90 8.75 7.04 -15.95
C PRO A 90 7.79 7.91 -15.12
N CYS A 91 6.77 7.32 -14.49
CA CYS A 91 5.75 8.05 -13.74
C CYS A 91 6.11 8.31 -12.27
N GLY A 92 7.38 8.12 -11.91
CA GLY A 92 7.86 8.33 -10.55
C GLY A 92 7.37 7.25 -9.58
N SER A 93 7.26 7.62 -8.31
CA SER A 93 6.83 6.75 -7.22
C SER A 93 5.47 7.17 -6.66
N LEU A 94 4.86 6.31 -5.84
CA LEU A 94 3.67 6.64 -5.08
C LEU A 94 3.93 7.88 -4.19
N TYR A 95 5.16 8.07 -3.70
CA TYR A 95 5.53 9.29 -2.98
C TYR A 95 5.30 10.55 -3.83
N THR A 96 5.80 10.57 -5.07
CA THR A 96 5.61 11.73 -5.96
C THR A 96 4.13 11.96 -6.31
N VAL A 97 3.33 10.90 -6.38
CA VAL A 97 1.87 11.01 -6.59
C VAL A 97 1.20 11.64 -5.36
N LEU A 98 1.58 11.25 -4.15
CA LEU A 98 1.00 11.80 -2.91
C LEU A 98 1.39 13.26 -2.65
N GLU A 99 2.52 13.72 -3.19
CA GLU A 99 2.95 15.12 -3.12
C GLU A 99 2.16 16.05 -4.07
N GLU A 100 1.38 15.50 -5.01
CA GLU A 100 0.51 16.31 -5.86
C GLU A 100 -0.58 16.98 -5.01
N SER A 101 -0.82 18.28 -5.22
CA SER A 101 -1.78 19.05 -4.42
C SER A 101 -3.21 18.50 -4.46
N SER A 102 -3.60 17.83 -5.54
CA SER A 102 -4.90 17.14 -5.66
C SER A 102 -5.05 15.97 -4.68
N ASN A 103 -3.95 15.39 -4.23
CA ASN A 103 -3.89 14.23 -3.35
C ASN A 103 -3.53 14.60 -1.90
N ALA A 104 -3.52 15.89 -1.56
CA ALA A 104 -3.20 16.39 -0.22
C ALA A 104 -4.10 15.80 0.89
N TYR A 105 -5.28 15.27 0.53
CA TYR A 105 -6.22 14.61 1.44
C TYR A 105 -6.43 13.12 1.12
N GLY A 106 -5.46 12.51 0.43
CA GLY A 106 -5.49 11.12 0.00
C GLY A 106 -5.84 10.95 -1.46
N LEU A 107 -5.59 9.75 -1.97
CA LEU A 107 -5.88 9.37 -3.34
C LEU A 107 -7.40 9.26 -3.59
N PRO A 108 -7.83 9.48 -4.83
CA PRO A 108 -9.12 9.00 -5.32
C PRO A 108 -9.33 7.50 -5.03
N GLU A 109 -10.57 7.10 -4.76
CA GLU A 109 -10.90 5.72 -4.34
C GLU A 109 -10.48 4.66 -5.36
N ASP A 110 -10.64 4.94 -6.65
CA ASP A 110 -10.23 4.06 -7.74
C ASP A 110 -8.70 3.86 -7.78
N GLU A 111 -7.93 4.95 -7.67
CA GLU A 111 -6.47 4.87 -7.63
C GLU A 111 -5.99 4.17 -6.34
N PHE A 112 -6.63 4.43 -5.21
CA PHE A 112 -6.34 3.75 -3.95
C PHE A 112 -6.54 2.23 -4.05
N LEU A 113 -7.61 1.78 -4.70
CA LEU A 113 -7.85 0.34 -4.90
C LEU A 113 -6.80 -0.30 -5.81
N ILE A 114 -6.28 0.43 -6.80
CA ILE A 114 -5.16 -0.04 -7.63
C ILE A 114 -3.89 -0.18 -6.77
N VAL A 115 -3.56 0.82 -5.94
CA VAL A 115 -2.44 0.74 -4.98
C VAL A 115 -2.60 -0.47 -4.06
N LEU A 116 -3.78 -0.64 -3.45
CA LEU A 116 -4.09 -1.76 -2.56
C LEU A 116 -3.84 -3.09 -3.27
N HIS A 117 -4.44 -3.29 -4.44
CA HIS A 117 -4.30 -4.51 -5.24
C HIS A 117 -2.84 -4.81 -5.58
N ASP A 118 -2.14 -3.83 -6.16
CA ASP A 118 -0.81 -4.05 -6.71
C ASP A 118 0.26 -4.25 -5.64
N VAL A 119 0.17 -3.49 -4.53
CA VAL A 119 1.10 -3.64 -3.41
C VAL A 119 0.85 -4.97 -2.69
N VAL A 120 -0.42 -5.37 -2.50
CA VAL A 120 -0.76 -6.68 -1.91
C VAL A 120 -0.25 -7.82 -2.78
N ALA A 121 -0.45 -7.76 -4.11
CA ALA A 121 0.03 -8.77 -5.04
C ALA A 121 1.57 -8.85 -5.07
N GLY A 122 2.26 -7.70 -5.06
CA GLY A 122 3.71 -7.65 -4.92
C GLY A 122 4.20 -8.28 -3.60
N MET A 123 3.53 -7.98 -2.49
CA MET A 123 3.88 -8.53 -1.18
C MET A 123 3.64 -10.04 -1.09
N ASN A 124 2.55 -10.54 -1.66
CA ASN A 124 2.29 -11.98 -1.73
C ASN A 124 3.39 -12.70 -2.53
N HIS A 125 3.84 -12.12 -3.65
CA HIS A 125 4.95 -12.67 -4.42
C HIS A 125 6.26 -12.70 -3.62
N LEU A 126 6.55 -11.70 -2.79
CA LEU A 126 7.70 -11.77 -1.88
C LEU A 126 7.55 -12.92 -0.86
N ARG A 127 6.36 -13.08 -0.30
CA ARG A 127 6.06 -14.13 0.69
C ARG A 127 6.23 -15.54 0.13
N GLU A 128 5.82 -15.78 -1.11
CA GLU A 128 5.98 -17.07 -1.81
C GLU A 128 7.45 -17.50 -1.93
N TYR A 129 8.36 -16.53 -1.99
CA TYR A 129 9.81 -16.76 -2.02
C TYR A 129 10.47 -16.61 -0.63
N GLY A 130 9.68 -16.45 0.43
CA GLY A 130 10.18 -16.26 1.78
C GLY A 130 10.93 -14.94 1.98
N ILE A 131 10.67 -13.90 1.19
CA ILE A 131 11.39 -12.62 1.24
C ILE A 131 10.61 -11.59 2.07
N VAL A 132 11.30 -10.89 2.98
CA VAL A 132 10.83 -9.70 3.71
C VAL A 132 11.55 -8.48 3.17
N HIS A 133 10.81 -7.42 2.84
CA HIS A 133 11.33 -6.21 2.21
C HIS A 133 11.99 -5.25 3.21
N ARG A 134 11.36 -5.00 4.36
CA ARG A 134 11.83 -4.15 5.47
C ARG A 134 11.96 -2.64 5.20
N ASP A 135 11.47 -2.15 4.06
CA ASP A 135 11.44 -0.70 3.74
C ASP A 135 10.31 -0.38 2.76
N ILE A 136 9.14 -0.98 2.97
CA ILE A 136 7.94 -0.66 2.18
C ILE A 136 7.46 0.74 2.58
N LYS A 137 7.40 1.63 1.61
CA LYS A 137 6.95 3.02 1.78
C LYS A 137 6.58 3.59 0.40
N PRO A 138 5.84 4.70 0.32
CA PRO A 138 5.49 5.32 -0.96
C PRO A 138 6.69 5.60 -1.88
N GLY A 139 7.86 5.92 -1.32
CA GLY A 139 9.09 6.17 -2.10
C GLY A 139 9.65 4.92 -2.79
N ASN A 140 9.35 3.72 -2.29
CA ASN A 140 9.80 2.44 -2.82
C ASN A 140 8.68 1.68 -3.57
N ILE A 141 7.62 2.40 -3.95
CA ILE A 141 6.52 1.88 -4.77
C ILE A 141 6.50 2.70 -6.05
N MET A 142 7.04 2.15 -7.14
CA MET A 142 7.09 2.81 -8.44
C MET A 142 5.74 2.76 -9.15
N ARG A 143 5.47 3.75 -10.00
CA ARG A 143 4.28 3.79 -10.85
C ARG A 143 4.67 3.69 -12.32
N VAL A 144 3.93 2.88 -13.07
CA VAL A 144 3.92 2.89 -14.53
C VAL A 144 2.47 2.98 -15.04
N ILE A 145 2.29 3.31 -16.31
CA ILE A 145 0.98 3.25 -16.96
C ILE A 145 0.92 1.96 -17.77
N GLY A 146 -0.07 1.11 -17.48
CA GLY A 146 -0.36 -0.10 -18.24
C GLY A 146 -0.91 0.22 -19.63
N GLU A 147 -0.98 -0.81 -20.47
CA GLU A 147 -1.47 -0.69 -21.86
C GLU A 147 -2.94 -0.23 -21.93
N ASP A 148 -3.71 -0.48 -20.88
CA ASP A 148 -5.11 -0.05 -20.73
C ASP A 148 -5.25 1.37 -20.17
N GLY A 149 -4.13 2.09 -19.98
CA GLY A 149 -4.09 3.44 -19.45
C GLY A 149 -4.21 3.55 -17.94
N ARG A 150 -4.34 2.43 -17.21
CA ARG A 150 -4.41 2.44 -15.75
C ARG A 150 -3.02 2.40 -15.11
N SER A 151 -2.93 2.90 -13.89
CA SER A 151 -1.72 2.77 -13.08
C SER A 151 -1.39 1.29 -12.82
N VAL A 152 -0.11 0.98 -12.79
CA VAL A 152 0.42 -0.27 -12.24
C VAL A 152 1.53 0.09 -11.25
N TYR A 153 1.38 -0.36 -10.00
CA TYR A 153 2.35 -0.12 -8.95
C TYR A 153 3.29 -1.30 -8.75
N LYS A 154 4.56 -1.00 -8.48
CA LYS A 154 5.66 -1.98 -8.40
C LYS A 154 6.55 -1.72 -7.20
N LEU A 155 6.82 -2.74 -6.38
CA LEU A 155 7.81 -2.65 -5.30
C LEU A 155 9.23 -2.57 -5.88
N THR A 156 10.08 -1.77 -5.24
CA THR A 156 11.50 -1.58 -5.60
C THR A 156 12.37 -1.37 -4.37
N ASP A 157 13.69 -1.28 -4.58
CA ASP A 157 14.71 -1.06 -3.55
C ASP A 157 14.79 -2.19 -2.50
N PHE A 158 15.33 -3.31 -2.93
CA PHE A 158 15.52 -4.51 -2.11
C PHE A 158 16.85 -4.49 -1.34
N GLY A 159 17.48 -3.32 -1.20
CA GLY A 159 18.75 -3.16 -0.48
C GLY A 159 18.65 -3.54 1.00
N ALA A 160 17.44 -3.44 1.56
CA ALA A 160 17.10 -3.89 2.90
C ALA A 160 16.45 -5.28 2.93
N ALA A 161 16.08 -5.88 1.79
CA ALA A 161 15.33 -7.13 1.79
C ALA A 161 16.18 -8.34 2.21
N ARG A 162 15.55 -9.37 2.77
CA ARG A 162 16.18 -10.64 3.19
C ARG A 162 15.22 -11.82 3.02
N GLU A 163 15.79 -13.01 2.85
CA GLU A 163 15.04 -14.26 2.99
C GLU A 163 14.80 -14.56 4.48
N LEU A 164 13.66 -15.18 4.76
CA LEU A 164 13.30 -15.78 6.03
C LEU A 164 13.89 -17.19 6.04
N GLU A 165 14.85 -17.45 6.92
CA GLU A 165 15.09 -18.82 7.39
C GLU A 165 14.08 -19.12 8.52
N ASP A 166 13.65 -20.37 8.69
CA ASP A 166 12.42 -20.76 9.41
C ASP A 166 12.29 -20.30 10.88
N ASP A 167 13.34 -19.73 11.48
CA ASP A 167 13.31 -19.11 12.82
C ASP A 167 14.18 -17.83 12.89
N GLU A 168 14.56 -17.25 11.74
CA GLU A 168 15.49 -16.14 11.71
C GLU A 168 14.80 -14.83 12.08
N GLN A 169 15.40 -14.15 13.05
CA GLN A 169 14.96 -12.85 13.48
C GLN A 169 16.14 -11.88 13.39
N PHE A 170 15.88 -10.67 12.88
CA PHE A 170 16.94 -9.85 12.32
C PHE A 170 17.48 -8.78 13.28
N VAL A 171 18.78 -8.47 13.11
CA VAL A 171 19.56 -7.52 13.93
C VAL A 171 19.88 -6.21 13.18
N SER A 172 19.77 -6.19 11.85
CA SER A 172 20.26 -5.08 11.02
C SER A 172 19.28 -3.89 10.92
N LEU A 173 19.79 -2.66 11.01
CA LEU A 173 19.03 -1.40 10.94
C LEU A 173 18.79 -0.95 9.49
N TYR A 174 17.53 -0.92 9.04
CA TYR A 174 17.11 -0.34 7.77
C TYR A 174 15.69 0.22 7.89
N GLY A 175 15.35 1.19 7.04
CA GLY A 175 13.99 1.71 6.89
C GLY A 175 13.89 3.23 7.04
N THR A 176 12.74 3.77 6.66
CA THR A 176 12.43 5.21 6.77
C THR A 176 11.66 5.47 8.06
N GLU A 177 12.17 6.39 8.90
CA GLU A 177 11.75 6.57 10.31
C GLU A 177 10.22 6.58 10.49
N GLU A 178 9.49 7.20 9.56
CA GLU A 178 8.03 7.36 9.60
C GLU A 178 7.22 6.08 9.35
N TYR A 179 7.83 5.05 8.75
CA TYR A 179 7.18 3.80 8.33
C TYR A 179 7.69 2.58 9.11
N LEU A 180 8.61 2.79 10.04
CA LEU A 180 9.21 1.71 10.83
C LEU A 180 8.23 1.16 11.87
N HIS A 181 8.22 -0.16 11.99
CA HIS A 181 7.62 -0.87 13.11
C HIS A 181 8.27 -0.39 14.44
N PRO A 182 7.53 -0.26 15.55
CA PRO A 182 8.03 0.33 16.81
C PRO A 182 9.33 -0.29 17.31
N ASP A 183 9.33 -1.61 17.24
CA ASP A 183 10.39 -2.52 17.60
C ASP A 183 11.66 -2.21 16.78
N MET A 184 11.55 -1.97 15.47
CA MET A 184 12.67 -1.52 14.62
C MET A 184 13.07 -0.07 14.88
N TYR A 185 12.11 0.81 15.19
CA TYR A 185 12.33 2.23 15.45
C TYR A 185 13.20 2.45 16.68
N GLU A 186 12.94 1.75 17.78
CA GLU A 186 13.74 1.84 19.01
C GLU A 186 15.23 1.60 18.75
N ARG A 187 15.51 0.60 17.92
CA ARG A 187 16.87 0.19 17.59
C ARG A 187 17.51 1.11 16.56
N ALA A 188 16.80 1.42 15.48
CA ALA A 188 17.33 2.18 14.35
C ALA A 188 17.48 3.67 14.64
N VAL A 189 16.51 4.23 15.38
CA VAL A 189 16.36 5.67 15.56
C VAL A 189 16.81 6.11 16.94
N LEU A 190 16.40 5.40 17.99
CA LEU A 190 16.82 5.73 19.37
C LEU A 190 18.17 5.12 19.77
N ARG A 191 18.73 4.24 18.92
CA ARG A 191 20.03 3.55 19.15
C ARG A 191 20.10 2.84 20.50
N LYS A 192 18.97 2.36 21.01
CA LYS A 192 18.94 1.57 22.24
C LYS A 192 19.30 0.13 21.94
N ASP A 193 20.07 -0.47 22.85
CA ASP A 193 20.46 -1.87 22.74
C ASP A 193 19.28 -2.74 23.17
N HIS A 194 18.45 -3.12 22.20
CA HIS A 194 17.33 -4.03 22.42
C HIS A 194 17.62 -5.36 21.73
N GLN A 195 17.55 -6.43 22.51
CA GLN A 195 17.69 -7.81 22.04
C GLN A 195 16.38 -8.35 21.45
N LYS A 196 15.33 -7.52 21.35
CA LYS A 196 14.06 -7.96 20.76
C LYS A 196 14.28 -8.24 19.29
N LYS A 197 13.78 -9.40 18.92
CA LYS A 197 13.99 -10.01 17.63
C LYS A 197 12.70 -9.85 16.84
N TYR A 198 12.79 -9.33 15.61
CA TYR A 198 11.62 -8.94 14.81
C TYR A 198 11.36 -9.95 13.69
N GLY A 199 10.10 -10.30 13.47
CA GLY A 199 9.66 -11.26 12.44
C GLY A 199 9.16 -10.58 11.16
N ALA A 200 8.58 -11.38 10.27
CA ALA A 200 8.08 -10.92 8.96
C ALA A 200 6.95 -9.87 9.05
N THR A 201 6.25 -9.77 10.18
CA THR A 201 5.13 -8.83 10.39
C THR A 201 5.55 -7.35 10.37
N VAL A 202 6.85 -7.03 10.39
CA VAL A 202 7.33 -5.65 10.23
C VAL A 202 6.87 -5.01 8.92
N ASP A 203 6.75 -5.79 7.85
CA ASP A 203 6.26 -5.30 6.56
C ASP A 203 4.76 -4.99 6.61
N LEU A 204 3.98 -5.66 7.46
CA LEU A 204 2.55 -5.39 7.68
C LEU A 204 2.33 -4.02 8.35
N TRP A 205 3.25 -3.61 9.22
CA TRP A 205 3.22 -2.26 9.77
C TRP A 205 3.52 -1.22 8.69
N SER A 206 4.62 -1.40 7.96
CA SER A 206 5.05 -0.46 6.93
C SER A 206 4.02 -0.30 5.80
N ILE A 207 3.38 -1.39 5.39
CA ILE A 207 2.27 -1.35 4.41
C ILE A 207 1.01 -0.70 5.01
N GLY A 208 0.71 -0.93 6.29
CA GLY A 208 -0.40 -0.26 6.99
C GLY A 208 -0.23 1.25 7.05
N VAL A 209 0.98 1.71 7.38
CA VAL A 209 1.32 3.16 7.37
C VAL A 209 1.20 3.71 5.95
N THR A 210 1.67 2.95 4.95
CA THR A 210 1.59 3.32 3.53
C THR A 210 0.14 3.45 3.05
N PHE A 211 -0.74 2.50 3.38
CA PHE A 211 -2.14 2.55 3.00
C PHE A 211 -2.90 3.65 3.73
N TYR A 212 -2.63 3.90 5.01
CA TYR A 212 -3.19 5.04 5.71
C TYR A 212 -2.76 6.36 5.03
N HIS A 213 -1.47 6.49 4.70
CA HIS A 213 -0.95 7.68 4.02
C HIS A 213 -1.60 7.85 2.64
N ALA A 214 -1.71 6.79 1.85
CA ALA A 214 -2.39 6.83 0.56
C ALA A 214 -3.88 7.19 0.67
N ALA A 215 -4.57 6.71 1.70
CA ALA A 215 -5.99 6.97 1.92
C ALA A 215 -6.30 8.39 2.43
N THR A 216 -5.35 9.04 3.09
CA THR A 216 -5.61 10.28 3.86
C THR A 216 -4.71 11.46 3.50
N GLY A 217 -3.63 11.24 2.75
CA GLY A 217 -2.61 12.26 2.44
C GLY A 217 -1.76 12.65 3.65
N SER A 218 -1.87 11.93 4.78
CA SER A 218 -1.15 12.22 6.00
C SER A 218 -0.69 10.95 6.71
N LEU A 219 0.40 11.04 7.47
CA LEU A 219 0.88 9.91 8.29
C LEU A 219 -0.10 9.59 9.44
N PRO A 220 -0.25 8.31 9.81
CA PRO A 220 -1.12 7.87 10.91
C PRO A 220 -0.65 8.35 12.27
N PHE A 221 0.67 8.40 12.50
CA PHE A 221 1.27 8.73 13.79
C PHE A 221 2.14 9.98 13.66
N ARG A 222 1.79 11.03 14.41
CA ARG A 222 2.44 12.34 14.26
C ARG A 222 2.60 13.04 15.62
N PRO A 223 3.84 13.23 16.11
CA PRO A 223 4.09 14.22 17.15
C PRO A 223 3.92 15.64 16.57
N PHE A 224 3.68 16.63 17.42
CA PHE A 224 3.39 18.00 16.99
C PHE A 224 4.52 18.59 16.12
N GLU A 225 5.77 18.34 16.52
CA GLU A 225 6.96 18.85 15.82
C GLU A 225 7.34 18.03 14.58
N GLY A 226 6.65 16.91 14.34
CA GLY A 226 6.93 15.98 13.25
C GLY A 226 7.81 14.79 13.66
N PRO A 227 7.63 13.61 13.01
CA PRO A 227 8.17 12.33 13.47
C PRO A 227 9.71 12.29 13.56
N ARG A 228 10.40 13.04 12.69
CA ARG A 228 11.88 13.12 12.69
C ARG A 228 12.44 14.10 13.74
N ARG A 229 11.66 15.12 14.12
CA ARG A 229 12.10 16.15 15.08
C ARG A 229 11.92 15.70 16.51
N ASN A 230 10.81 15.00 16.80
CA ASN A 230 10.50 14.51 18.13
C ASN A 230 10.44 12.98 18.16
N LYS A 231 11.62 12.37 18.23
CA LYS A 231 11.80 10.92 18.08
C LYS A 231 11.25 10.16 19.27
N GLU A 232 11.34 10.74 20.47
CA GLU A 232 10.86 10.19 21.72
C GLU A 232 9.34 10.16 21.76
N VAL A 233 8.66 11.24 21.40
CA VAL A 233 7.19 11.26 21.33
C VAL A 233 6.70 10.36 20.18
N MET A 234 7.40 10.32 19.05
CA MET A 234 7.08 9.39 17.97
C MET A 234 7.12 7.93 18.46
N TYR A 235 8.21 7.54 19.14
CA TYR A 235 8.36 6.21 19.72
C TYR A 235 7.26 5.91 20.75
N LYS A 236 6.94 6.89 21.61
CA LYS A 236 5.84 6.79 22.56
C LYS A 236 4.50 6.55 21.86
N ILE A 237 4.19 7.29 20.79
CA ILE A 237 2.95 7.13 20.04
C ILE A 237 2.84 5.70 19.49
N ILE A 238 3.88 5.20 18.81
CA ILE A 238 3.77 3.92 18.12
C ILE A 238 3.85 2.71 19.06
N THR A 239 4.32 2.88 20.30
CA THR A 239 4.37 1.81 21.32
C THR A 239 3.20 1.82 22.30
N GLU A 240 2.72 3.00 22.72
CA GLU A 240 1.62 3.14 23.70
C GLU A 240 0.23 3.24 23.04
N LYS A 241 0.18 3.16 21.71
CA LYS A 241 -1.04 3.11 20.90
C LYS A 241 -2.05 2.07 21.46
N PRO A 242 -3.30 2.47 21.79
CA PRO A 242 -4.34 1.52 22.15
C PRO A 242 -4.67 0.57 20.99
N SER A 243 -4.95 -0.70 21.30
CA SER A 243 -5.35 -1.67 20.29
C SER A 243 -6.61 -1.23 19.54
N GLY A 244 -6.67 -1.48 18.24
CA GLY A 244 -7.76 -1.04 17.36
C GLY A 244 -7.65 0.40 16.82
N THR A 245 -6.72 1.21 17.34
CA THR A 245 -6.53 2.58 16.83
C THR A 245 -5.64 2.58 15.59
N ILE A 246 -5.98 3.44 14.62
CA ILE A 246 -5.29 3.54 13.32
C ILE A 246 -4.49 4.84 13.17
N SER A 247 -4.72 5.81 14.06
CA SER A 247 -3.97 7.07 14.07
C SER A 247 -3.82 7.64 15.48
N GLY A 248 -2.71 8.34 15.71
CA GLY A 248 -2.39 9.05 16.95
C GLY A 248 -1.68 10.37 16.65
N HIS A 249 -2.33 11.50 16.91
CA HIS A 249 -1.79 12.83 16.61
C HIS A 249 -1.67 13.69 17.85
N GLN A 250 -0.52 14.35 18.01
CA GLN A 250 -0.34 15.39 19.02
C GLN A 250 -0.59 16.76 18.38
N LYS A 251 -1.67 17.45 18.78
CA LYS A 251 -2.11 18.71 18.14
C LYS A 251 -1.35 19.97 18.58
N SER A 252 -0.74 19.93 19.75
CA SER A 252 -0.01 21.07 20.33
C SER A 252 1.26 20.57 20.99
N GLU A 253 2.25 21.45 21.13
CA GLU A 253 3.47 21.16 21.87
C GLU A 253 3.14 20.62 23.27
N ASN A 254 3.72 19.49 23.64
CA ASN A 254 3.47 18.78 24.90
C ASN A 254 1.99 18.42 25.19
N GLY A 255 1.12 18.52 24.18
CA GLY A 255 -0.29 18.14 24.28
C GLY A 255 -0.48 16.63 24.42
N LYS A 256 -1.71 16.23 24.77
CA LYS A 256 -2.11 14.83 24.75
C LYS A 256 -2.13 14.28 23.32
N ILE A 257 -1.86 12.99 23.18
CA ILE A 257 -2.04 12.28 21.91
C ILE A 257 -3.52 12.00 21.75
N GLU A 258 -4.09 12.43 20.62
CA GLU A 258 -5.45 12.11 20.23
C GLU A 258 -5.45 10.84 19.39
N TRP A 259 -6.08 9.79 19.91
CA TRP A 259 -6.23 8.50 19.26
C TRP A 259 -7.54 8.42 18.49
N SER A 260 -7.51 7.81 17.31
CA SER A 260 -8.72 7.53 16.53
C SER A 260 -8.71 6.09 15.99
N THR A 261 -9.88 5.47 16.02
CA THR A 261 -10.18 4.19 15.36
C THR A 261 -10.81 4.41 13.98
N GLU A 262 -11.06 5.65 13.58
CA GLU A 262 -11.73 6.02 12.33
C GLU A 262 -10.85 6.87 11.43
N MET A 263 -11.11 6.81 10.12
CA MET A 263 -10.49 7.70 9.13
C MET A 263 -10.87 9.16 9.40
N PRO A 264 -9.97 10.13 9.12
CA PRO A 264 -10.28 11.54 9.28
C PRO A 264 -11.42 11.97 8.35
N VAL A 265 -12.15 13.02 8.75
CA VAL A 265 -13.27 13.57 7.96
C VAL A 265 -12.83 14.01 6.56
N SER A 266 -11.58 14.41 6.39
CA SER A 266 -10.99 14.79 5.10
C SER A 266 -10.73 13.62 4.15
N CYS A 267 -10.81 12.38 4.61
CA CYS A 267 -10.54 11.20 3.79
C CYS A 267 -11.58 11.08 2.66
N SER A 268 -11.08 11.07 1.41
CA SER A 268 -11.90 11.03 0.20
C SER A 268 -12.51 9.65 -0.10
N LEU A 269 -12.05 8.59 0.58
CA LEU A 269 -12.62 7.26 0.42
C LEU A 269 -14.08 7.26 0.86
N SER A 270 -14.91 6.51 0.15
CA SER A 270 -16.29 6.28 0.51
C SER A 270 -16.39 5.65 1.90
N LYS A 271 -17.47 5.99 2.63
CA LYS A 271 -17.77 5.31 3.90
C LYS A 271 -17.86 3.79 3.76
N GLY A 272 -18.07 3.29 2.54
CA GLY A 272 -18.04 1.86 2.29
C GLY A 272 -16.68 1.23 2.31
N LEU A 273 -15.74 1.82 1.59
CA LEU A 273 -14.38 1.34 1.63
C LEU A 273 -13.75 1.59 3.00
N GLN A 274 -14.02 2.73 3.64
CA GLN A 274 -13.56 3.01 5.01
C GLN A 274 -13.99 1.89 5.98
N SER A 275 -15.25 1.44 5.93
CA SER A 275 -15.76 0.37 6.82
C SER A 275 -15.09 -0.99 6.62
N LEU A 276 -14.47 -1.22 5.46
CA LEU A 276 -13.74 -2.45 5.16
C LEU A 276 -12.24 -2.32 5.43
N LEU A 277 -11.66 -1.17 5.10
CA LEU A 277 -10.23 -0.91 5.23
C LEU A 277 -9.81 -0.65 6.69
N THR A 278 -10.62 0.06 7.47
CA THR A 278 -10.29 0.41 8.86
C THR A 278 -9.99 -0.82 9.73
N PRO A 279 -10.78 -1.92 9.70
CA PRO A 279 -10.43 -3.16 10.39
C PRO A 279 -9.08 -3.73 9.96
N VAL A 280 -8.77 -3.74 8.65
CA VAL A 280 -7.47 -4.21 8.14
C VAL A 280 -6.35 -3.38 8.75
N LEU A 281 -6.43 -2.04 8.65
CA LEU A 281 -5.43 -1.13 9.20
C LEU A 281 -5.25 -1.31 10.71
N ALA A 282 -6.34 -1.42 11.47
CA ALA A 282 -6.30 -1.58 12.91
C ALA A 282 -5.55 -2.83 13.37
N ASN A 283 -5.60 -3.92 12.59
CA ASN A 283 -4.97 -5.18 12.93
C ASN A 283 -3.54 -5.34 12.39
N ILE A 284 -3.14 -4.59 11.35
CA ILE A 284 -1.75 -4.58 10.85
C ILE A 284 -0.91 -3.43 11.42
N LEU A 285 -1.56 -2.34 11.86
CA LEU A 285 -0.95 -1.31 12.70
C LEU A 285 -1.05 -1.72 14.17
N GLU A 286 -0.62 -2.95 14.49
CA GLU A 286 -0.59 -3.48 15.85
C GLU A 286 0.85 -3.84 16.26
N ALA A 287 1.30 -3.24 17.37
CA ALA A 287 2.66 -3.41 17.88
C ALA A 287 2.81 -4.68 18.72
N ASP A 288 1.68 -5.15 19.28
CA ASP A 288 1.60 -6.41 20.01
C ASP A 288 1.56 -7.58 19.01
N GLN A 289 2.64 -8.36 18.98
CA GLN A 289 2.81 -9.45 18.01
C GLN A 289 1.74 -10.55 18.15
N GLU A 290 1.16 -10.76 19.34
CA GLU A 290 0.11 -11.77 19.54
C GLU A 290 -1.25 -11.31 19.01
N LYS A 291 -1.47 -10.00 18.93
CA LYS A 291 -2.72 -9.40 18.43
C LYS A 291 -2.63 -9.01 16.95
N CYS A 292 -1.43 -8.77 16.45
CA CYS A 292 -1.19 -8.41 15.06
C CYS A 292 -1.60 -9.56 14.14
N TRP A 293 -2.21 -9.22 12.99
CA TRP A 293 -2.52 -10.24 11.99
C TRP A 293 -1.27 -10.86 11.39
N GLY A 294 -1.38 -12.15 11.05
CA GLY A 294 -0.45 -12.81 10.14
C GLY A 294 -0.75 -12.49 8.67
N PHE A 295 0.18 -12.87 7.80
CA PHE A 295 0.08 -12.65 6.35
C PHE A 295 -1.15 -13.30 5.72
N ASP A 296 -1.47 -14.54 6.10
CA ASP A 296 -2.59 -15.28 5.50
C ASP A 296 -3.92 -14.55 5.74
N GLN A 297 -4.14 -14.07 6.97
CA GLN A 297 -5.31 -13.27 7.32
C GLN A 297 -5.32 -11.93 6.58
N PHE A 298 -4.18 -11.23 6.54
CA PHE A 298 -4.06 -9.97 5.80
C PHE A 298 -4.39 -10.14 4.31
N PHE A 299 -3.86 -11.17 3.65
CA PHE A 299 -4.14 -11.46 2.25
C PHE A 299 -5.59 -11.88 2.03
N ALA A 300 -6.16 -12.71 2.91
CA ALA A 300 -7.56 -13.10 2.81
C ALA A 300 -8.50 -11.89 2.89
N GLU A 301 -8.29 -11.01 3.87
CA GLU A 301 -9.16 -9.84 4.10
C GLU A 301 -8.99 -8.77 3.03
N THR A 302 -7.75 -8.48 2.59
CA THR A 302 -7.54 -7.54 1.47
C THR A 302 -8.08 -8.08 0.16
N ASN A 303 -7.94 -9.38 -0.11
CA ASN A 303 -8.56 -10.00 -1.28
C ASN A 303 -10.09 -9.97 -1.18
N ASP A 304 -10.70 -10.19 -0.01
CA ASP A 304 -12.16 -10.05 0.15
C ASP A 304 -12.64 -8.66 -0.28
N ILE A 305 -11.92 -7.60 0.10
CA ILE A 305 -12.22 -6.22 -0.33
C ILE A 305 -12.14 -6.10 -1.85
N LEU A 306 -11.05 -6.58 -2.44
CA LEU A 306 -10.75 -6.44 -3.88
C LEU A 306 -11.68 -7.26 -4.79
N HIS A 307 -12.27 -8.36 -4.28
CA HIS A 307 -13.21 -9.20 -5.04
C HIS A 307 -14.66 -8.68 -4.99
N ARG A 308 -14.95 -7.67 -4.17
CA ARG A 308 -16.27 -7.05 -4.11
C ARG A 308 -16.51 -6.15 -5.33
N THR A 309 -17.72 -6.24 -5.86
CA THR A 309 -18.25 -5.26 -6.80
C THR A 309 -18.81 -4.06 -6.06
N VAL A 310 -18.73 -2.88 -6.66
CA VAL A 310 -19.28 -1.64 -6.06
C VAL A 310 -20.60 -1.30 -6.73
N VAL A 311 -21.65 -1.17 -5.92
CA VAL A 311 -22.97 -0.67 -6.36
C VAL A 311 -23.16 0.74 -5.83
N ASN A 312 -23.36 1.69 -6.74
CA ASN A 312 -23.54 3.10 -6.44
C ASN A 312 -25.01 3.42 -6.20
N VAL A 313 -25.34 3.92 -5.00
CA VAL A 313 -26.72 4.22 -4.59
C VAL A 313 -26.81 5.65 -4.10
N PHE A 314 -27.56 6.49 -4.81
CA PHE A 314 -27.79 7.86 -4.39
C PHE A 314 -29.08 7.96 -3.56
N SER A 315 -28.95 8.40 -2.31
CA SER A 315 -30.08 8.67 -1.41
C SER A 315 -30.64 10.06 -1.70
N LEU A 316 -31.80 10.13 -2.35
CA LEU A 316 -32.45 11.42 -2.67
C LEU A 316 -32.82 12.23 -1.43
N GLN A 317 -33.21 11.57 -0.34
CA GLN A 317 -33.61 12.24 0.90
C GLN A 317 -32.42 12.88 1.63
N GLN A 318 -31.25 12.23 1.56
CA GLN A 318 -30.03 12.71 2.22
C GLN A 318 -29.13 13.50 1.26
N ALA A 319 -29.42 13.49 -0.04
CA ALA A 319 -28.54 13.98 -1.10
C ALA A 319 -27.11 13.40 -1.02
N THR A 320 -26.99 12.12 -0.68
CA THR A 320 -25.69 11.44 -0.50
C THR A 320 -25.52 10.24 -1.41
N LEU A 321 -24.31 10.09 -1.97
CA LEU A 321 -23.91 8.91 -2.74
C LEU A 321 -23.30 7.85 -1.81
N HIS A 322 -23.82 6.63 -1.88
CA HIS A 322 -23.35 5.48 -1.11
C HIS A 322 -22.71 4.47 -2.04
N HIS A 323 -21.46 4.11 -1.75
CA HIS A 323 -20.73 3.02 -2.41
C HIS A 323 -20.92 1.74 -1.60
N VAL A 324 -21.64 0.76 -2.15
CA VAL A 324 -21.93 -0.51 -1.49
C VAL A 324 -21.04 -1.59 -2.08
N TYR A 325 -20.06 -2.04 -1.30
CA TYR A 325 -19.13 -3.10 -1.66
C TYR A 325 -19.75 -4.46 -1.34
N ILE A 326 -20.03 -5.25 -2.38
CA ILE A 326 -20.78 -6.50 -2.27
C ILE A 326 -20.24 -7.55 -3.26
N HIS A 327 -20.24 -8.82 -2.85
CA HIS A 327 -19.86 -9.91 -3.75
C HIS A 327 -20.97 -10.24 -4.74
N GLN A 328 -20.61 -10.75 -5.92
CA GLN A 328 -21.57 -11.12 -6.97
C GLN A 328 -22.56 -12.21 -6.52
N TYR A 329 -22.14 -13.08 -5.60
CA TYR A 329 -22.97 -14.15 -5.03
C TYR A 329 -23.82 -13.70 -3.83
N ASN A 330 -23.68 -12.46 -3.35
CA ASN A 330 -24.48 -11.97 -2.24
C ASN A 330 -25.93 -11.69 -2.66
N THR A 331 -26.85 -11.84 -1.71
CA THR A 331 -28.28 -11.70 -1.97
C THR A 331 -28.71 -10.24 -1.93
N ALA A 332 -29.85 -9.95 -2.57
CA ALA A 332 -30.51 -8.65 -2.48
C ALA A 332 -30.86 -8.27 -1.03
N ALA A 333 -31.13 -9.25 -0.16
CA ALA A 333 -31.39 -9.00 1.25
C ALA A 333 -30.16 -8.41 1.97
N LEU A 334 -28.97 -8.98 1.76
CA LEU A 334 -27.73 -8.44 2.30
C LEU A 334 -27.43 -7.04 1.75
N PHE A 335 -27.64 -6.82 0.45
CA PHE A 335 -27.52 -5.50 -0.14
C PHE A 335 -28.41 -4.45 0.56
N GLN A 336 -29.67 -4.81 0.82
CA GLN A 336 -30.60 -3.92 1.51
C GLN A 336 -30.18 -3.66 2.96
N GLU A 337 -29.62 -4.66 3.65
CA GLU A 337 -29.08 -4.53 5.01
C GLU A 337 -27.86 -3.58 5.06
N LEU A 338 -26.91 -3.75 4.14
CA LEU A 338 -25.74 -2.87 4.04
C LEU A 338 -26.16 -1.42 3.80
N LEU A 339 -27.18 -1.19 2.98
CA LEU A 339 -27.77 0.12 2.79
C LEU A 339 -28.58 0.61 4.00
N SER A 340 -29.24 -0.26 4.77
CA SER A 340 -30.01 0.15 5.97
C SER A 340 -29.13 0.68 7.07
N ARG A 341 -27.98 0.03 7.28
CA ARG A 341 -26.95 0.50 8.22
C ARG A 341 -26.41 1.90 7.88
N ARG A 342 -26.53 2.34 6.63
CA ARG A 342 -25.92 3.61 6.16
C ARG A 342 -26.91 4.74 5.93
N CYS A 343 -28.07 4.45 5.36
CA CYS A 343 -29.05 5.48 5.08
C CYS A 343 -29.96 5.75 6.30
N SER A 344 -29.92 4.93 7.36
CA SER A 344 -30.87 4.98 8.49
C SER A 344 -32.34 4.95 8.05
N ILE A 345 -32.63 4.40 6.86
CA ILE A 345 -33.98 4.23 6.30
C ILE A 345 -34.38 2.75 6.49
N PRO A 346 -35.53 2.45 7.12
CA PRO A 346 -36.03 1.08 7.31
C PRO A 346 -36.24 0.32 5.99
N LEU A 347 -36.09 -1.01 6.04
CA LEU A 347 -36.22 -1.91 4.88
C LEU A 347 -37.62 -1.85 4.22
N THR A 348 -38.65 -1.49 4.97
CA THR A 348 -40.06 -1.56 4.56
C THR A 348 -40.54 -0.37 3.71
N THR A 349 -39.78 0.71 3.60
CA THR A 349 -40.21 1.99 3.01
C THR A 349 -39.46 2.40 1.74
N ARG A 350 -38.61 1.53 1.18
CA ARG A 350 -37.71 1.89 0.07
C ARG A 350 -38.29 1.59 -1.31
N SER A 351 -38.33 2.62 -2.15
CA SER A 351 -38.50 2.48 -3.60
C SER A 351 -37.17 2.71 -4.30
N TYR A 352 -36.66 1.72 -5.02
CA TYR A 352 -35.44 1.83 -5.82
C TYR A 352 -35.78 2.26 -7.26
N CYS A 353 -35.12 3.31 -7.75
CA CYS A 353 -35.16 3.72 -9.15
C CYS A 353 -33.80 3.42 -9.78
N LEU A 354 -33.74 2.44 -10.68
CA LEU A 354 -32.54 2.15 -11.45
C LEU A 354 -32.48 3.11 -12.63
N ARG A 355 -31.39 3.85 -12.76
CA ARG A 355 -31.04 4.50 -14.01
C ARG A 355 -30.23 3.50 -14.81
N ALA A 356 -30.81 2.92 -15.85
CA ALA A 356 -30.04 2.17 -16.83
C ALA A 356 -29.01 3.13 -17.44
N ALA A 357 -27.72 2.77 -17.37
CA ALA A 357 -26.71 3.42 -18.20
C ALA A 357 -27.12 3.15 -19.66
N ALA A 358 -27.66 4.16 -20.32
CA ALA A 358 -28.27 4.01 -21.62
C ALA A 358 -27.20 3.77 -22.68
N SER A 359 -27.07 2.53 -23.17
CA SER A 359 -27.01 2.31 -24.61
C SER A 359 -28.46 2.10 -25.09
N SER A 360 -28.98 3.11 -25.80
CA SER A 360 -30.19 3.08 -26.63
C SER A 360 -31.28 2.05 -26.28
N SER A 361 -32.11 2.33 -25.29
CA SER A 361 -33.59 2.18 -25.32
C SER A 361 -34.15 2.25 -23.91
N THR A 362 -35.07 3.18 -23.71
CA THR A 362 -35.66 3.49 -22.41
C THR A 362 -36.67 2.41 -22.02
N ARG A 363 -36.34 1.58 -21.02
CA ARG A 363 -37.32 0.88 -20.19
C ARG A 363 -36.99 1.08 -18.72
N THR A 364 -37.75 1.94 -18.06
CA THR A 364 -37.78 2.11 -16.61
C THR A 364 -38.43 0.88 -15.96
N ALA A 365 -37.64 0.01 -15.33
CA ALA A 365 -38.17 -1.05 -14.48
C ALA A 365 -38.35 -0.53 -13.05
N ARG A 366 -39.60 -0.45 -12.57
CA ARG A 366 -39.90 -0.26 -11.14
C ARG A 366 -39.89 -1.63 -10.46
N LEU A 367 -38.95 -1.87 -9.55
CA LEU A 367 -39.07 -2.98 -8.61
C LEU A 367 -40.10 -2.58 -7.54
N ARG A 368 -41.33 -3.09 -7.67
CA ARG A 368 -42.30 -3.13 -6.57
C ARG A 368 -42.07 -4.43 -5.80
N THR A 369 -41.72 -4.33 -4.52
CA THR A 369 -41.84 -5.45 -3.59
C THR A 369 -43.32 -5.56 -3.18
N SER A 370 -43.98 -6.65 -3.55
CA SER A 370 -45.28 -7.03 -2.97
C SER A 370 -45.10 -8.29 -2.13
N PRO A 371 -45.45 -8.26 -0.83
CA PRO A 371 -45.49 -9.46 -0.01
C PRO A 371 -46.87 -10.08 -0.15
N ASN A 372 -47.02 -11.06 -1.05
CA ASN A 372 -48.04 -12.12 -0.99
C ASN A 372 -48.19 -12.77 -2.36
N LEU A 373 -47.66 -13.99 -2.52
CA LEU A 373 -48.14 -14.93 -3.52
C LEU A 373 -47.81 -16.36 -3.05
N GLN A 374 -48.62 -16.86 -2.12
CA GLN A 374 -48.97 -18.28 -2.16
C GLN A 374 -49.82 -18.48 -3.43
N ARG A 375 -49.25 -19.12 -4.46
CA ARG A 375 -50.05 -19.71 -5.54
C ARG A 375 -49.78 -21.20 -5.55
N LYS A 376 -50.74 -21.97 -5.04
CA LYS A 376 -50.96 -23.37 -5.43
C LYS A 376 -51.34 -23.41 -6.92
N PRO A 377 -50.95 -24.47 -7.65
CA PRO A 377 -51.39 -24.65 -9.02
C PRO A 377 -52.83 -25.20 -9.01
N ARG A 378 -53.70 -24.63 -9.85
CA ARG A 378 -54.90 -25.32 -10.33
C ARG A 378 -54.99 -25.18 -11.84
N SER A 379 -55.03 -26.33 -12.48
CA SER A 379 -55.33 -26.61 -13.88
C SER A 379 -56.84 -26.55 -14.16
N CYS A 380 -57.15 -26.45 -15.47
CA CYS A 380 -58.44 -26.63 -16.16
C CYS A 380 -59.46 -25.47 -16.02
N CYS A 381 -60.16 -24.99 -17.06
CA CYS A 381 -60.30 -25.38 -18.48
C CYS A 381 -60.08 -24.17 -19.40
#